data_AF-A0A9D0AUR7-F1
#
_entry.id   AF-A0A9D0AUR7-F1
#
_cell.length_a   1.000
_cell.length_b   1.000
_cell.length_c   1.000
_cell.angle_alpha   90.00
_cell.angle_beta   90.00
_cell.angle_gamma   90.00
#
_symmetry.space_group_name_H-M   'P 1'
#
loop_
_entity.id
_entity.type
_entity.pdbx_description
1 polymer ?
#
loop_
_entity_poly.entity_id
_entity_poly.type
_entity_poly.pdbx_seq_one_letter_code
_entity_poly.pdbx_strand_id
1 'polypeptide(L)' 'NNFLTLKGIPKQTFDYKLGNRSALEWVIDQYRIKTDKRSGIINNPNRKEDEEYILQLIGKVIAVSLETVEIVDGLGEL' A
#
# COMPACT_ATOMS: atom_id res chain seq x y z
N ASN A 1 -7.15 -2.97 11.47
CA ASN A 1 -7.69 -2.67 12.81
C ASN A 1 -8.78 -3.71 13.10
N ASN A 2 -9.55 -3.60 14.20
CA ASN A 2 -10.58 -4.59 14.54
C ASN A 2 -11.96 -4.29 13.92
N PHE A 3 -12.11 -3.19 13.17
CA PHE A 3 -13.39 -2.69 12.69
C PHE A 3 -13.54 -2.74 11.17
N LEU A 4 -12.42 -2.73 10.44
CA LEU A 4 -12.39 -2.68 8.98
C LEU A 4 -11.48 -3.78 8.42
N THR A 5 -12.01 -4.54 7.48
CA THR A 5 -11.28 -5.56 6.72
C THR A 5 -11.55 -5.35 5.23
N LEU A 6 -10.50 -5.10 4.46
CA LEU A 6 -10.56 -5.09 3.00
C LEU A 6 -10.50 -6.52 2.47
N LYS A 7 -11.38 -6.86 1.54
CA LYS A 7 -11.46 -8.17 0.88
C LYS A 7 -11.56 -7.98 -0.63
N GLY A 8 -11.27 -9.05 -1.38
CA GLY A 8 -11.40 -9.05 -2.84
C GLY A 8 -10.31 -8.26 -3.57
N ILE A 9 -9.16 -8.04 -2.94
CA ILE A 9 -8.00 -7.43 -3.62
C ILE A 9 -7.53 -8.39 -4.72
N PRO A 10 -7.51 -7.97 -6.00
CA PRO A 10 -7.03 -8.81 -7.09
C PRO A 10 -5.59 -9.25 -6.87
N LYS A 11 -5.26 -10.51 -7.21
CA LYS A 11 -3.90 -11.05 -7.00
C LYS A 11 -2.85 -10.27 -7.80
N GLN A 12 -3.21 -9.80 -9.00
CA GLN A 12 -2.33 -9.06 -9.89
C GLN A 12 -1.83 -7.74 -9.28
N THR A 13 -2.54 -7.18 -8.30
CA THR A 13 -2.06 -6.01 -7.54
C THR A 13 -0.67 -6.24 -6.91
N PHE A 14 -0.33 -7.49 -6.57
CA PHE A 14 0.95 -7.83 -5.96
C PHE A 14 2.11 -7.94 -6.95
N ASP A 15 1.83 -7.92 -8.26
CA ASP A 15 2.82 -8.09 -9.31
C ASP A 15 3.58 -6.78 -9.59
N TYR A 16 2.98 -5.62 -9.29
CA TYR A 16 3.71 -4.35 -9.33
C TYR A 16 4.70 -4.25 -8.16
N LYS A 17 5.96 -4.64 -8.43
CA LYS A 17 7.07 -4.68 -7.47
C LYS A 17 7.93 -3.43 -7.50
N LEU A 18 8.29 -2.93 -6.32
CA LEU A 18 9.26 -1.86 -6.09
C LEU A 18 10.40 -2.44 -5.23
N GLY A 19 11.47 -2.89 -5.90
CA GLY A 19 12.50 -3.72 -5.28
C GLY A 19 11.94 -5.09 -4.88
N ASN A 20 12.08 -5.46 -3.61
CA ASN A 20 11.74 -6.81 -3.14
C ASN A 20 10.27 -6.99 -2.68
N ARG A 21 9.44 -5.95 -2.76
CA ARG A 21 8.04 -5.94 -2.27
C ARG A 21 7.11 -5.28 -3.27
N SER A 22 5.82 -5.63 -3.23
CA SER A 22 4.81 -4.94 -4.02
C SER A 22 4.54 -3.54 -3.47
N ALA A 23 4.00 -2.66 -4.31
CA ALA A 23 3.60 -1.33 -3.86
C ALA A 23 2.60 -1.40 -2.68
N LEU A 24 1.66 -2.35 -2.71
CA LEU A 24 0.71 -2.56 -1.61
C LEU A 24 1.41 -3.08 -0.33
N GLU A 25 2.37 -4.00 -0.45
CA GLU A 25 3.15 -4.48 0.70
C GLU A 25 3.98 -3.36 1.34
N TRP A 26 4.49 -2.42 0.54
CA TRP A 26 5.16 -1.21 1.05
C TRP A 26 4.23 -0.36 1.89
N VAL A 27 3.00 -0.10 1.43
CA VAL A 27 2.02 0.67 2.19
C VAL A 27 1.70 -0.03 3.52
N ILE A 28 1.44 -1.34 3.51
CA ILE A 28 1.12 -2.11 4.72
C ILE A 28 2.25 -2.03 5.76
N ASP A 29 3.51 -2.13 5.33
CA ASP A 29 4.64 -2.07 6.24
C ASP A 29 4.91 -0.67 6.78
N GLN A 30 4.72 0.38 5.96
CA GLN A 30 5.03 1.75 6.36
C GLN A 30 3.89 2.40 7.17
N TYR A 31 2.63 2.15 6.82
CA TYR A 31 1.46 2.76 7.45
C TYR A 31 0.98 1.98 8.67
N ARG A 32 1.88 1.82 9.64
CA ARG A 32 1.59 1.26 10.97
C ARG A 32 2.33 2.05 12.04
N ILE A 33 1.77 2.06 13.24
CA ILE A 33 2.45 2.67 14.40
C ILE A 33 3.72 1.86 14.69
N LYS A 34 4.87 2.54 14.72
CA LYS A 34 6.18 1.96 15.08
C LYS A 34 6.86 2.88 16.09
N THR A 35 7.49 2.29 17.10
CA THR A 35 8.35 3.02 18.02
C THR A 35 9.79 2.68 17.71
N ASP A 36 10.61 3.69 17.40
CA ASP A 36 12.03 3.49 17.26
C ASP A 36 12.65 3.15 18.62
N LYS A 37 13.31 1.99 18.72
CA LYS A 37 13.80 1.49 20.01
C LYS A 37 14.94 2.33 20.59
N ARG A 38 15.71 3.00 19.73
CA ARG A 38 16.89 3.77 20.15
C ARG A 38 16.51 5.14 20.68
N SER A 39 15.61 5.84 19.98
CA SER A 39 15.19 7.20 20.31
C SER A 39 13.90 7.27 21.13
N GLY A 40 13.08 6.21 21.12
CA GLY A 40 11.74 6.22 21.72
C GLY A 40 10.70 6.98 20.90
N ILE A 41 11.07 7.53 19.73
CA ILE A 41 10.15 8.31 18.89
C ILE A 41 9.08 7.39 18.31
N ILE A 42 7.82 7.79 18.49
CA ILE A 42 6.65 7.10 17.93
C ILE A 42 6.38 7.68 16.55
N ASN A 43 6.52 6.85 15.52
CA ASN A 43 6.03 7.13 14.19
C ASN A 43 4.57 6.65 14.11
N ASN A 44 3.64 7.60 14.02
CA ASN A 44 2.20 7.34 13.90
C ASN A 44 1.69 7.92 12.57
N PRO A 45 1.24 7.08 11.63
CA PRO A 45 0.77 7.54 10.32
C PRO A 45 -0.67 8.09 10.32
N ASN A 46 -1.43 7.93 11.43
CA ASN A 46 -2.83 8.36 11.48
C ASN A 46 -2.93 9.90 11.50
N ARG A 47 -3.83 10.45 10.68
CA ARG A 47 -4.15 11.87 10.59
C ARG A 47 -5.52 12.12 11.21
N LYS A 48 -5.63 13.08 12.12
CA LYS A 48 -6.90 13.36 12.83
C LYS A 48 -7.85 14.18 11.96
N GLU A 49 -7.29 14.95 11.05
CA GLU A 49 -7.97 15.80 10.09
C GLU A 49 -8.49 15.02 8.86
N ASP A 50 -7.97 13.81 8.63
CA ASP A 50 -8.35 12.94 7.52
C ASP A 50 -8.18 11.47 7.93
N GLU A 51 -9.18 10.96 8.65
CA GLU A 51 -9.18 9.60 9.20
C GLU A 51 -9.23 8.52 8.11
N GLU A 52 -9.76 8.84 6.93
CA GLU A 52 -9.91 7.91 5.81
C GLU A 52 -8.68 7.87 4.89
N TYR A 53 -7.73 8.80 5.07
CA TYR A 53 -6.56 8.94 4.20
C TYR A 53 -5.86 7.61 3.87
N ILE A 54 -5.60 6.78 4.89
CA ILE A 54 -4.87 5.52 4.72
C ILE A 54 -5.71 4.52 3.92
N LEU A 55 -7.02 4.49 4.14
CA LEU A 55 -7.94 3.63 3.40
C LEU A 55 -7.99 4.04 1.92
N GLN A 56 -8.12 5.34 1.66
CA GLN A 56 -8.11 5.88 0.31
C GLN A 56 -6.76 5.66 -0.39
N LEU A 57 -5.64 5.79 0.34
CA LEU A 57 -4.31 5.49 -0.18
C LEU A 57 -4.19 4.03 -0.62
N ILE A 58 -4.67 3.08 0.18
CA ILE A 58 -4.66 1.66 -0.19
C ILE A 58 -5.45 1.44 -1.49
N GLY A 59 -6.64 2.03 -1.62
CA GLY A 59 -7.44 1.94 -2.84
C GLY A 59 -6.72 2.50 -4.08
N LYS A 60 -6.10 3.68 -3.95
CA LYS A 60 -5.30 4.29 -5.03
C LYS A 60 -4.11 3.44 -5.43
N VAL A 61 -3.40 2.85 -4.46
CA VAL A 61 -2.24 1.99 -4.72
C VAL A 61 -2.66 0.69 -5.41
N ILE A 62 -3.82 0.12 -5.06
CA ILE A 62 -4.37 -1.03 -5.77
C ILE A 62 -4.63 -0.68 -7.24
N ALA A 63 -5.29 0.44 -7.51
CA ALA A 63 -5.59 0.89 -8.88
C ALA A 63 -4.31 1.13 -9.70
N VAL A 64 -3.38 1.93 -9.17
CA VAL A 64 -2.08 2.21 -9.81
C VAL A 64 -1.31 0.91 -10.09
N SER A 65 -1.33 -0.05 -9.16
CA SER A 65 -0.64 -1.33 -9.36
C SER A 65 -1.22 -2.12 -10.55
N LEU A 66 -2.55 -2.18 -10.66
CA LEU A 66 -3.21 -2.89 -11.76
C LEU A 66 -2.95 -2.21 -13.10
N GLU A 67 -3.14 -0.89 -13.18
CA GLU A 67 -2.88 -0.10 -14.40
C GLU A 67 -1.41 -0.22 -14.83
N THR A 68 -0.47 -0.23 -13.88
CA THR A 68 0.95 -0.36 -14.20
C THR A 68 1.28 -1.74 -14.78
N VAL A 69 0.73 -2.81 -14.21
CA VAL A 69 0.93 -4.16 -14.74
C VAL A 69 0.37 -4.26 -16.15
N GLU A 70 -0.84 -3.75 -16.39
CA GLU A 70 -1.46 -3.74 -17.73
C GLU A 70 -0.59 -3.00 -18.77
N ILE A 71 -0.06 -1.83 -18.41
CA ILE A 71 0.84 -1.06 -19.29
C ILE A 71 2.12 -1.86 -19.60
N VAL A 72 2.75 -2.44 -18.58
CA VAL A 72 4.01 -3.19 -18.74
C VAL A 72 3.80 -4.44 -19.59
N ASP A 73 2.71 -5.17 -19.37
CA ASP A 73 2.37 -6.35 -20.17
C ASP A 73 2.15 -5.97 -21.64
N GLY A 74 1.47 -4.84 -21.90
CA GLY A 74 1.27 -4.30 -23.25
C GLY A 74 2.55 -3.81 -23.95
N LEU A 75 3.62 -3.52 -23.21
CA LEU A 75 4.93 -3.21 -23.79
C LEU A 75 5.68 -4.46 -24.26
N GLY A 76 5.41 -5.62 -23.65
CA GLY A 76 6.02 -6.90 -24.02
C GLY A 76 5.47 -7.53 -25.30
N GLU A 77 4.38 -6.98 -25.85
CA GLU A 77 3.78 -7.42 -27.12
C GLU A 77 4.35 -6.72 -28.36
N LEU A 78 5.32 -5.80 -28.20
CA LEU A 78 6.07 -5.12 -29.27
C LEU A 78 7.46 -5.76 -29.50
#